data_AF-A0A084TIY0-F1
#
_entry.id   AF-A0A084TIY0-F1
#
_cell.length_a   1.000
_cell.length_b   1.000
_cell.length_c   1.000
_cell.angle_alpha   90.00
_cell.angle_beta   90.00
_cell.angle_gamma   90.00
#
_symmetry.space_group_name_H-M   'P 1'
#
loop_
_entity.id
_entity.type
_entity.pdbx_description
1 polymer ?
#
loop_
_entity_poly.entity_id
_entity_poly.type
_entity_poly.pdbx_seq_one_letter_code
_entity_poly.pdbx_strand_id
1 'polypeptide(L)'
;MKNILLLVCLISAFSCQSDKVILLPEISNAQTTVVNDVSAAYIFFNETQPDSVELNRKNLISTTNWLVNVDKRLTLEQALPKIKFIQDKKRNAKMHKNESAKNYYSCNDTAIKNLGFMEFTHVFYQFNAPVLTTNSKPLSTIRFIKKDSIIITHKNQTTTLKTLNQADRYFTAQDSITLCFNKHMTFQEYITFKKDVEGLETKKIAINPNEFIY
;
A
#
# COMPACT_ATOMS: atom_id res chain seq x y z
N MET A 1 21.60 -49.87 -13.82
CA MET A 1 20.71 -49.27 -12.80
C MET A 1 21.46 -48.44 -11.74
N LYS A 2 22.70 -48.79 -11.36
CA LYS A 2 23.50 -48.06 -10.36
C LYS A 2 23.85 -46.61 -10.77
N ASN A 3 24.04 -46.35 -12.06
CA ASN A 3 24.39 -45.02 -12.59
C ASN A 3 23.18 -44.08 -12.75
N ILE A 4 21.95 -44.62 -12.82
CA ILE A 4 20.72 -43.82 -12.90
C ILE A 4 20.34 -43.28 -11.51
N LEU A 5 20.58 -44.08 -10.45
CA LEU A 5 20.34 -43.65 -9.08
C LEU A 5 21.22 -42.46 -8.68
N LEU A 6 22.46 -42.41 -9.17
CA LEU A 6 23.39 -41.31 -8.91
C LEU A 6 22.94 -40.00 -9.58
N LEU A 7 22.31 -40.09 -10.76
CA LEU A 7 21.81 -38.94 -11.52
C LEU A 7 20.58 -38.32 -10.85
N VAL A 8 19.69 -39.14 -10.28
CA VAL A 8 18.49 -38.67 -9.56
C VAL A 8 18.86 -37.94 -8.25
N CYS A 9 19.91 -38.38 -7.55
CA CYS A 9 20.41 -37.70 -6.35
C CYS A 9 21.14 -36.37 -6.63
N LEU A 10 21.68 -36.17 -7.83
CA LEU A 10 22.37 -34.92 -8.18
C LEU A 10 21.40 -33.77 -8.51
N ILE A 11 20.18 -34.10 -8.96
CA ILE A 11 19.19 -33.10 -9.39
C ILE A 11 18.37 -32.57 -8.19
N SER A 12 18.27 -33.33 -7.10
CA SER A 12 17.53 -32.93 -5.89
C SER A 12 18.29 -31.96 -4.98
N ALA A 13 19.59 -31.74 -5.20
CA ALA A 13 20.42 -30.86 -4.38
C ALA A 13 20.36 -29.36 -4.78
N PHE A 14 19.65 -29.01 -5.85
CA PHE A 14 19.57 -27.63 -6.36
C PHE A 14 18.31 -26.85 -5.95
N SER A 15 17.46 -27.37 -5.06
CA SER A 15 16.38 -26.54 -4.47
C SER A 15 16.92 -25.68 -3.33
N CYS A 16 17.93 -24.86 -3.61
CA CYS A 16 18.21 -23.70 -2.78
C CYS A 16 17.11 -22.67 -3.11
N GLN A 17 15.91 -22.89 -2.56
CA GLN A 17 14.92 -21.83 -2.45
C GLN A 17 15.57 -20.84 -1.48
N SER A 18 16.26 -19.82 -2.00
CA SER A 18 16.80 -18.77 -1.14
C SER A 18 15.65 -18.25 -0.28
N ASP A 19 15.80 -18.30 1.04
CA ASP A 19 14.81 -17.79 1.96
C ASP A 19 14.60 -16.30 1.63
N LYS A 20 13.48 -15.99 0.97
CA LYS A 20 13.17 -14.62 0.57
C LYS A 20 12.77 -13.85 1.81
N VAL A 21 13.63 -12.94 2.24
CA VAL A 21 13.34 -12.04 3.35
C VAL A 21 12.48 -10.89 2.84
N ILE A 22 11.39 -10.62 3.55
CA ILE A 22 10.55 -9.44 3.33
C ILE A 22 10.76 -8.46 4.48
N LEU A 23 11.12 -7.23 4.16
CA LEU A 23 11.25 -6.16 5.15
C LEU A 23 9.94 -5.38 5.20
N LEU A 24 9.12 -5.60 6.23
CA LEU A 24 7.85 -4.89 6.37
C LEU A 24 8.06 -3.39 6.66
N PRO A 25 7.16 -2.50 6.18
CA PRO A 25 7.19 -1.10 6.55
C PRO A 25 6.95 -0.95 8.06
N GLU A 26 7.62 0.00 8.67
CA GLU A 26 7.52 0.30 10.09
C GLU A 26 6.47 1.38 10.35
N ILE A 27 5.70 1.16 11.41
CA ILE A 27 4.75 2.13 11.98
C ILE A 27 4.87 2.14 13.50
N SER A 28 4.13 3.05 14.14
CA SER A 28 3.91 3.06 15.58
C SER A 28 2.41 3.22 15.85
N ASN A 29 1.89 2.51 16.84
CA ASN A 29 0.50 2.62 17.29
C ASN A 29 -0.51 2.33 16.17
N ALA A 30 -0.44 1.13 15.61
CA ALA A 30 -1.44 0.63 14.68
C ALA A 30 -2.83 0.59 15.34
N GLN A 31 -3.86 0.99 14.59
CA GLN A 31 -5.25 0.94 15.08
C GLN A 31 -5.77 -0.50 15.14
N THR A 32 -5.22 -1.39 14.31
CA THR A 32 -5.58 -2.80 14.25
C THR A 32 -4.34 -3.65 14.45
N THR A 33 -4.38 -4.57 15.41
CA THR A 33 -3.26 -5.47 15.77
C THR A 33 -3.63 -6.96 15.64
N VAL A 34 -4.90 -7.27 15.39
CA VAL A 34 -5.40 -8.62 15.17
C VAL A 34 -6.39 -8.61 14.02
N VAL A 35 -6.23 -9.55 13.09
CA VAL A 35 -7.16 -9.81 11.99
C VAL A 35 -7.37 -11.31 11.89
N ASN A 36 -8.63 -11.76 11.96
CA ASN A 36 -9.01 -13.17 11.86
C ASN A 36 -9.45 -13.52 10.44
N ASP A 37 -9.53 -14.81 10.12
CA ASP A 37 -9.93 -15.31 8.79
C ASP A 37 -9.12 -14.66 7.67
N VAL A 38 -7.82 -14.96 7.64
CA VAL A 38 -6.85 -14.28 6.77
C VAL A 38 -6.26 -15.19 5.71
N SER A 39 -6.00 -14.61 4.54
CA SER A 39 -5.03 -15.13 3.58
C SER A 39 -3.99 -14.07 3.24
N ALA A 40 -2.79 -14.51 2.84
CA ALA A 40 -1.65 -13.62 2.67
C ALA A 40 -1.15 -13.56 1.22
N ALA A 41 -0.76 -12.36 0.82
CA ALA A 41 0.06 -12.10 -0.36
C ALA A 41 1.38 -11.46 0.06
N TYR A 42 2.41 -11.67 -0.76
CA TYR A 42 3.75 -11.14 -0.54
C TYR A 42 4.26 -10.48 -1.81
N ILE A 43 4.84 -9.29 -1.65
CA ILE A 43 5.48 -8.54 -2.73
C ILE A 43 6.93 -8.31 -2.32
N PHE A 44 7.86 -9.00 -2.98
CA PHE A 44 9.27 -9.04 -2.59
C PHE A 44 10.09 -8.03 -3.38
N PHE A 45 11.04 -7.40 -2.69
CA PHE A 45 12.14 -6.68 -3.31
C PHE A 45 13.22 -7.67 -3.75
N ASN A 46 13.79 -7.48 -4.95
CA ASN A 46 14.90 -8.28 -5.43
C ASN A 46 16.18 -7.43 -5.52
N GLU A 47 17.14 -7.70 -4.63
CA GLU A 47 18.41 -6.96 -4.57
C GLU A 47 19.27 -7.14 -5.83
N THR A 48 19.14 -8.28 -6.52
CA THR A 48 19.89 -8.57 -7.75
C THR A 48 19.23 -8.01 -9.00
N GLN A 49 17.93 -7.74 -8.93
CA GLN A 49 17.15 -7.17 -10.02
C GLN A 49 16.19 -6.12 -9.46
N PRO A 50 16.68 -4.92 -9.13
CA PRO A 50 15.88 -3.89 -8.46
C PRO A 50 14.59 -3.52 -9.20
N ASP A 51 14.57 -3.65 -10.54
CA ASP A 51 13.40 -3.38 -11.38
C ASP A 51 12.38 -4.54 -11.40
N SER A 52 12.75 -5.70 -10.87
CA SER A 52 11.89 -6.89 -10.80
C SER A 52 11.05 -6.88 -9.54
N VAL A 53 9.75 -7.17 -9.69
CA VAL A 53 8.80 -7.24 -8.59
C VAL A 53 8.10 -8.59 -8.61
N GLU A 54 8.39 -9.40 -7.61
CA GLU A 54 7.75 -10.70 -7.44
C GLU A 54 6.50 -10.59 -6.56
N LEU A 55 5.37 -11.01 -7.12
CA LEU A 55 4.11 -11.15 -6.40
C LEU A 55 3.82 -12.62 -6.14
N ASN A 56 3.92 -13.06 -4.88
CA ASN A 56 3.38 -14.35 -4.44
C ASN A 56 1.95 -14.15 -3.90
N ARG A 57 0.98 -14.69 -4.64
CA ARG A 57 -0.46 -14.62 -4.33
C ARG A 57 -1.14 -15.99 -4.30
N LYS A 58 -0.35 -17.08 -4.24
CA LYS A 58 -0.86 -18.45 -4.44
C LYS A 58 -1.88 -18.87 -3.38
N ASN A 59 -1.77 -18.30 -2.17
CA ASN A 59 -2.61 -18.66 -1.02
C ASN A 59 -3.76 -17.66 -0.80
N LEU A 60 -3.99 -16.70 -1.69
CA LEU A 60 -5.10 -15.75 -1.54
C LEU A 60 -6.46 -16.44 -1.71
N ILE A 61 -7.34 -16.25 -0.74
CA ILE A 61 -8.73 -16.73 -0.76
C ILE A 61 -9.64 -15.50 -0.83
N SER A 62 -10.49 -15.41 -1.86
CA SER A 62 -11.28 -14.19 -2.15
C SER A 62 -12.27 -13.80 -1.05
N THR A 63 -12.71 -14.76 -0.24
CA THR A 63 -13.70 -14.54 0.83
C THR A 63 -13.10 -14.15 2.18
N THR A 64 -11.77 -14.21 2.32
CA THR A 64 -11.04 -13.94 3.57
C THR A 64 -10.52 -12.50 3.61
N ASN A 65 -10.17 -12.04 4.81
CA ASN A 65 -9.37 -10.83 4.96
C ASN A 65 -7.99 -11.03 4.30
N TRP A 66 -7.48 -10.03 3.60
CA TRP A 66 -6.17 -10.11 2.97
C TRP A 66 -5.12 -9.39 3.78
N LEU A 67 -4.04 -10.09 4.12
CA LEU A 67 -2.82 -9.51 4.63
C LEU A 67 -1.83 -9.38 3.47
N VAL A 68 -1.64 -8.15 2.99
CA VAL A 68 -0.70 -7.85 1.91
C VAL A 68 0.61 -7.39 2.52
N ASN A 69 1.59 -8.27 2.47
CA ASN A 69 2.95 -8.02 2.94
C ASN A 69 3.75 -7.42 1.78
N VAL A 70 4.24 -6.20 1.95
CA VAL A 70 4.97 -5.48 0.90
C VAL A 70 6.34 -5.13 1.44
N ASP A 71 7.39 -5.45 0.69
CA ASP A 71 8.74 -5.03 1.07
C ASP A 71 8.85 -3.50 1.02
N LYS A 72 9.27 -2.91 2.14
CA LYS A 72 9.33 -1.46 2.37
C LYS A 72 10.23 -0.72 1.39
N ARG A 73 11.18 -1.43 0.76
CA ARG A 73 12.16 -0.89 -0.19
C ARG A 73 11.60 -0.67 -1.59
N LEU A 74 10.50 -1.34 -1.94
CA LEU A 74 9.86 -1.18 -3.25
C LEU A 74 9.37 0.25 -3.44
N THR A 75 9.46 0.78 -4.66
CA THR A 75 8.79 2.04 -5.00
C THR A 75 7.29 1.83 -5.19
N LEU A 76 6.51 2.92 -5.20
CA LEU A 76 5.08 2.85 -5.49
C LEU A 76 4.80 2.39 -6.91
N GLU A 77 5.61 2.81 -7.89
CA GLU A 77 5.55 2.34 -9.28
C GLU A 77 5.74 0.81 -9.39
N GLN A 78 6.48 0.22 -8.46
CA GLN A 78 6.71 -1.22 -8.39
C GLN A 78 5.59 -1.97 -7.65
N ALA A 79 5.23 -1.52 -6.45
CA ALA A 79 4.32 -2.25 -5.57
C ALA A 79 2.84 -2.08 -5.94
N LEU A 80 2.40 -0.84 -6.19
CA LEU A 80 0.97 -0.54 -6.33
C LEU A 80 0.31 -1.18 -7.57
N PRO A 81 0.96 -1.33 -8.73
CA PRO A 81 0.36 -2.06 -9.85
C PRO A 81 0.04 -3.52 -9.51
N LYS A 82 0.90 -4.18 -8.72
CA LYS A 82 0.67 -5.57 -8.26
C LYS A 82 -0.49 -5.64 -7.26
N ILE A 83 -0.59 -4.65 -6.37
CA ILE A 83 -1.67 -4.54 -5.38
C ILE A 83 -3.00 -4.26 -6.08
N LYS A 84 -3.04 -3.28 -6.99
CA LYS A 84 -4.23 -2.98 -7.80
C LYS A 84 -4.69 -4.22 -8.56
N PHE A 85 -3.76 -4.95 -9.18
CA PHE A 85 -4.09 -6.18 -9.90
C PHE A 85 -4.83 -7.22 -9.03
N ILE A 86 -4.38 -7.47 -7.80
CA ILE A 86 -5.08 -8.42 -6.91
C ILE A 86 -6.40 -7.86 -6.37
N GLN A 87 -6.47 -6.56 -6.05
CA GLN A 87 -7.72 -5.90 -5.63
C GLN A 87 -8.79 -5.97 -6.71
N ASP A 88 -8.44 -5.64 -7.96
CA ASP A 88 -9.38 -5.65 -9.08
C ASP A 88 -9.87 -7.08 -9.34
N LYS A 89 -9.01 -8.10 -9.22
CA LYS A 89 -9.46 -9.49 -9.26
C LYS A 89 -10.45 -9.85 -8.16
N LYS A 90 -10.24 -9.40 -6.92
CA LYS A 90 -11.18 -9.62 -5.80
C LYS A 90 -12.53 -8.94 -6.07
N ARG A 91 -12.48 -7.65 -6.41
CA ARG A 91 -13.67 -6.80 -6.64
C ARG A 91 -14.51 -7.28 -7.82
N ASN A 92 -13.86 -7.76 -8.88
CA ASN A 92 -14.54 -8.22 -10.09
C ASN A 92 -14.96 -9.70 -10.05
N ALA A 93 -14.73 -10.41 -8.95
CA ALA A 93 -15.20 -11.79 -8.79
C ALA A 93 -16.74 -11.85 -8.91
N LYS A 94 -17.27 -12.80 -9.70
CA LYS A 94 -18.72 -12.94 -9.91
C LYS A 94 -19.40 -13.85 -8.89
N MET A 95 -18.66 -14.75 -8.26
CA MET A 95 -19.14 -15.75 -7.29
C MET A 95 -18.25 -15.76 -6.05
N HIS A 96 -18.79 -16.21 -4.91
CA HIS A 96 -18.07 -16.30 -3.63
C HIS A 96 -17.41 -14.97 -3.21
N LYS A 97 -18.22 -13.91 -3.22
CA LYS A 97 -17.85 -12.61 -2.67
C LYS A 97 -18.18 -12.55 -1.19
N ASN A 98 -17.25 -11.99 -0.42
CA ASN A 98 -17.51 -11.56 0.93
C ASN A 98 -17.26 -10.05 1.00
N GLU A 99 -18.32 -9.25 0.95
CA GLU A 99 -18.24 -7.78 1.01
C GLU A 99 -17.76 -7.28 2.39
N SER A 100 -17.81 -8.12 3.42
CA SER A 100 -17.26 -7.80 4.75
C SER A 100 -15.76 -8.04 4.86
N ALA A 101 -15.16 -8.78 3.91
CA ALA A 101 -13.74 -9.07 3.93
C ALA A 101 -12.91 -7.84 3.57
N LYS A 102 -11.97 -7.50 4.43
CA LYS A 102 -11.11 -6.33 4.31
C LYS A 102 -9.70 -6.69 3.81
N ASN A 103 -8.96 -5.69 3.38
CA ASN A 103 -7.57 -5.82 2.95
C ASN A 103 -6.71 -4.91 3.82
N TYR A 104 -5.59 -5.44 4.31
CA TYR A 104 -4.66 -4.76 5.21
C TYR A 104 -3.23 -4.84 4.69
N TYR A 105 -2.49 -3.75 4.82
CA TYR A 105 -1.04 -3.79 4.77
C TYR A 105 -0.52 -4.28 6.11
N SER A 106 0.39 -5.25 6.06
CA SER A 106 1.11 -5.71 7.25
C SER A 106 2.32 -4.83 7.48
N CYS A 107 2.45 -4.32 8.71
CA CYS A 107 3.52 -3.43 9.12
C CYS A 107 4.19 -3.96 10.39
N ASN A 108 5.47 -3.64 10.59
CA ASN A 108 6.14 -3.82 11.86
C ASN A 108 5.77 -2.65 12.79
N ASP A 109 4.90 -2.89 13.78
CA ASP A 109 4.56 -1.90 14.79
C ASP A 109 5.64 -1.88 15.88
N THR A 110 6.47 -0.85 15.80
CA THR A 110 7.63 -0.65 16.68
C THR A 110 7.26 -0.35 18.12
N ALA A 111 6.05 0.17 18.40
CA ALA A 111 5.60 0.48 19.76
C ALA A 111 5.29 -0.79 20.55
N ILE A 112 4.67 -1.79 19.89
CA ILE A 112 4.27 -3.06 20.51
C ILE A 112 5.21 -4.22 20.15
N LYS A 113 6.21 -3.98 19.30
CA LYS A 113 7.17 -4.99 18.79
C LYS A 113 6.46 -6.19 18.16
N ASN A 114 5.39 -5.93 17.42
CA ASN A 114 4.56 -6.95 16.79
C ASN A 114 3.95 -6.39 15.49
N LEU A 115 3.15 -7.19 14.79
CA LEU A 115 2.46 -6.74 13.60
C LEU A 115 1.37 -5.71 13.91
N GLY A 116 1.33 -4.68 13.07
CA GLY A 116 0.23 -3.75 12.94
C GLY A 116 -0.37 -3.83 11.55
N PHE A 117 -1.67 -3.56 11.45
CA PHE A 117 -2.42 -3.70 10.20
C PHE A 117 -3.07 -2.38 9.80
N MET A 118 -2.73 -1.90 8.60
CA MET A 118 -3.30 -0.68 8.01
C MET A 118 -4.31 -1.05 6.92
N GLU A 119 -5.56 -0.66 7.13
CA GLU A 119 -6.70 -0.98 6.27
C GLU A 119 -6.61 -0.21 4.93
N PHE A 120 -6.93 -0.86 3.80
CA PHE A 120 -6.93 -0.22 2.48
C PHE A 120 -8.00 -0.74 1.50
N THR A 121 -9.08 -1.36 1.98
CA THR A 121 -10.13 -2.01 1.16
C THR A 121 -10.77 -1.06 0.18
N HIS A 122 -11.02 0.18 0.61
CA HIS A 122 -11.67 1.21 -0.18
C HIS A 122 -10.70 2.19 -0.84
N VAL A 123 -9.41 1.85 -0.91
CA VAL A 123 -8.43 2.63 -1.68
C VAL A 123 -8.44 2.19 -3.15
N PHE A 124 -8.53 3.15 -4.06
CA PHE A 124 -8.52 2.94 -5.51
C PHE A 124 -7.33 3.67 -6.13
N TYR A 125 -6.32 2.90 -6.55
CA TYR A 125 -5.12 3.45 -7.17
C TYR A 125 -5.38 3.91 -8.61
N GLN A 126 -5.05 5.16 -8.88
CA GLN A 126 -5.07 5.80 -10.20
C GLN A 126 -3.63 6.14 -10.60
N PHE A 127 -3.18 5.69 -11.78
CA PHE A 127 -1.80 5.91 -12.27
C PHE A 127 -1.71 7.05 -13.29
N ASN A 128 -2.65 7.97 -13.19
CA ASN A 128 -2.88 9.07 -14.09
C ASN A 128 -2.62 10.35 -13.30
N ALA A 129 -2.31 11.47 -13.96
CA ALA A 129 -2.32 12.75 -13.27
C ALA A 129 -3.74 13.06 -12.73
N PRO A 130 -3.88 13.61 -11.51
CA PRO A 130 -5.19 14.03 -11.02
C PRO A 130 -5.73 15.14 -11.92
N VAL A 131 -6.98 15.02 -12.36
CA VAL A 131 -7.65 16.10 -13.09
C VAL A 131 -8.00 17.19 -12.07
N LEU A 132 -7.17 18.23 -12.01
CA LEU A 132 -7.26 19.31 -11.01
C LEU A 132 -8.45 20.26 -11.21
N THR A 133 -9.15 20.14 -12.35
CA THR A 133 -10.29 20.98 -12.72
C THR A 133 -11.45 20.10 -13.18
N THR A 134 -12.46 19.93 -12.33
CA THR A 134 -13.80 19.58 -12.83
C THR A 134 -14.61 20.86 -12.91
N ASN A 135 -15.55 20.94 -13.86
CA ASN A 135 -16.35 22.13 -14.18
C ASN A 135 -17.27 22.63 -13.03
N SER A 136 -17.05 22.24 -11.77
CA SER A 136 -17.98 22.53 -10.68
C SER A 136 -17.36 22.79 -9.31
N LYS A 137 -16.06 22.56 -9.06
CA LYS A 137 -15.33 23.00 -7.84
C LYS A 137 -13.81 22.72 -7.98
N PRO A 138 -12.94 23.60 -7.47
CA PRO A 138 -11.51 23.32 -7.38
C PRO A 138 -11.25 22.13 -6.45
N LEU A 139 -10.40 21.19 -6.87
CA LEU A 139 -10.10 19.98 -6.11
C LEU A 139 -9.13 20.31 -4.95
N SER A 140 -9.51 19.91 -3.74
CA SER A 140 -8.63 19.94 -2.57
C SER A 140 -7.66 18.76 -2.65
N THR A 141 -6.36 19.01 -2.72
CA THR A 141 -5.34 17.96 -2.85
C THR A 141 -4.23 18.09 -1.84
N ILE A 142 -3.68 16.93 -1.45
CA ILE A 142 -2.41 16.84 -0.75
C ILE A 142 -1.47 16.03 -1.65
N ARG A 143 -0.40 16.67 -2.13
CA ARG A 143 0.62 16.04 -2.94
C ARG A 143 1.87 15.78 -2.09
N PHE A 144 2.22 14.51 -1.94
CA PHE A 144 3.43 14.07 -1.26
C PHE A 144 4.54 13.94 -2.29
N ILE A 145 5.51 14.87 -2.26
CA ILE A 145 6.63 14.88 -3.21
C ILE A 145 7.78 14.01 -2.71
N LYS A 146 8.12 14.17 -1.42
CA LYS A 146 9.14 13.47 -0.64
C LYS A 146 8.89 13.75 0.85
N LYS A 147 9.59 13.04 1.75
CA LYS A 147 9.42 13.11 3.22
C LYS A 147 9.09 14.51 3.79
N ASP A 148 9.85 15.54 3.42
CA ASP A 148 9.72 16.89 3.98
C ASP A 148 9.15 17.93 2.99
N SER A 149 8.41 17.48 1.96
CA SER A 149 7.86 18.36 0.93
C SER A 149 6.47 17.90 0.52
N ILE A 150 5.47 18.53 1.12
CA ILE A 150 4.05 18.29 0.88
C ILE A 150 3.46 19.56 0.26
N ILE A 151 2.72 19.42 -0.82
CA ILE A 151 2.02 20.53 -1.46
C ILE A 151 0.53 20.37 -1.19
N ILE A 152 -0.06 21.35 -0.52
CA ILE A 152 -1.50 21.44 -0.34
C ILE A 152 -2.05 22.40 -1.39
N THR A 153 -3.07 21.96 -2.12
CA THR A 153 -3.88 22.84 -2.95
C THR A 153 -5.31 22.85 -2.44
N HIS A 154 -5.85 24.02 -2.14
CA HIS A 154 -7.23 24.22 -1.68
C HIS A 154 -7.77 25.51 -2.27
N LYS A 155 -8.98 25.47 -2.84
CA LYS A 155 -9.63 26.66 -3.44
C LYS A 155 -8.69 27.50 -4.35
N ASN A 156 -7.92 26.82 -5.21
CA ASN A 156 -6.92 27.41 -6.12
C ASN A 156 -5.70 28.07 -5.44
N GLN A 157 -5.56 27.96 -4.12
CA GLN A 157 -4.38 28.38 -3.39
C GLN A 157 -3.48 27.17 -3.16
N THR A 158 -2.17 27.36 -3.36
CA THR A 158 -1.17 26.32 -3.14
C THR A 158 -0.22 26.74 -2.03
N THR A 159 0.06 25.83 -1.10
CA THR A 159 1.02 26.02 -0.01
C THR A 159 1.90 24.80 0.13
N THR A 160 3.19 25.02 0.41
CA THR A 160 4.14 23.94 0.71
C THR A 160 4.31 23.80 2.22
N LEU A 161 4.14 22.59 2.74
CA LEU A 161 4.41 22.23 4.12
C LEU A 161 5.53 21.19 4.19
N LYS A 162 6.25 21.17 5.33
CA LYS A 162 7.19 20.09 5.62
C LYS A 162 6.51 18.83 6.14
N THR A 163 5.40 18.99 6.88
CA THR A 163 4.68 17.89 7.54
C THR A 163 3.17 18.13 7.51
N LEU A 164 2.38 17.08 7.76
CA LEU A 164 0.90 17.17 7.80
C LEU A 164 0.32 17.76 9.09
N ASN A 165 1.14 18.02 10.12
CA ASN A 165 0.66 18.46 11.44
C ASN A 165 -0.14 19.77 11.43
N GLN A 166 -0.03 20.56 10.35
CA GLN A 166 -0.75 21.81 10.16
C GLN A 166 -1.64 21.80 8.91
N ALA A 167 -1.85 20.63 8.29
CA ALA A 167 -2.62 20.52 7.06
C ALA A 167 -4.12 20.78 7.30
N ASP A 168 -4.62 20.41 8.47
CA ASP A 168 -6.01 20.57 8.90
C ASP A 168 -6.51 22.02 8.83
N ARG A 169 -5.67 23.02 9.11
CA ARG A 169 -6.07 24.44 9.04
C ARG A 169 -6.45 24.91 7.63
N TYR A 170 -6.07 24.16 6.60
CA TYR A 170 -6.38 24.48 5.20
C TYR A 170 -7.67 23.85 4.72
N PHE A 171 -8.27 22.95 5.49
CA PHE A 171 -9.46 22.20 5.07
C PHE A 171 -10.62 22.42 6.05
N THR A 172 -11.84 22.30 5.55
CA THR A 172 -13.07 22.29 6.36
C THR A 172 -13.70 20.90 6.32
N ALA A 173 -14.62 20.63 7.25
CA ALA A 173 -15.32 19.33 7.32
C ALA A 173 -16.16 18.99 6.07
N GLN A 174 -16.39 19.96 5.17
CA GLN A 174 -17.09 19.77 3.89
C GLN A 174 -16.15 19.44 2.73
N ASP A 175 -14.84 19.53 2.94
CA ASP A 175 -13.86 19.21 1.91
C ASP A 175 -13.70 17.70 1.77
N SER A 176 -13.53 17.25 0.53
CA SER A 176 -13.02 15.92 0.20
C SER A 176 -11.62 16.07 -0.37
N ILE A 177 -10.63 15.49 0.31
CA ILE A 177 -9.23 15.63 -0.02
C ILE A 177 -8.76 14.46 -0.88
N THR A 178 -8.20 14.77 -2.05
CA THR A 178 -7.53 13.77 -2.88
C THR A 178 -6.04 13.68 -2.54
N LEU A 179 -5.57 12.48 -2.24
CA LEU A 179 -4.16 12.21 -1.99
C LEU A 179 -3.43 11.90 -3.29
N CYS A 180 -2.26 12.50 -3.46
CA CYS A 180 -1.40 12.29 -4.62
C CYS A 180 0.03 11.95 -4.17
N PHE A 181 0.57 10.83 -4.61
CA PHE A 181 1.90 10.35 -4.23
C PHE A 181 2.84 10.30 -5.43
N ASN A 182 4.07 10.76 -5.24
CA ASN A 182 5.15 10.54 -6.19
C ASN A 182 5.42 9.04 -6.34
N LYS A 183 5.38 8.53 -7.57
CA LYS A 183 5.55 7.10 -7.90
C LYS A 183 6.91 6.53 -7.52
N HIS A 184 7.94 7.37 -7.40
CA HIS A 184 9.30 6.98 -7.02
C HIS A 184 9.51 6.87 -5.51
N MET A 185 8.51 7.24 -4.72
CA MET A 185 8.53 7.10 -3.27
C MET A 185 8.58 5.63 -2.87
N THR A 186 9.31 5.33 -1.80
CA THR A 186 9.36 3.97 -1.23
C THR A 186 8.03 3.61 -0.56
N PHE A 187 7.75 2.32 -0.45
CA PHE A 187 6.56 1.83 0.23
C PHE A 187 6.60 2.19 1.73
N GLN A 188 7.79 2.26 2.35
CA GLN A 188 7.95 2.81 3.71
C GLN A 188 7.41 4.24 3.81
N GLU A 189 7.86 5.14 2.94
CA GLU A 189 7.45 6.55 2.98
C GLU A 189 5.94 6.70 2.75
N TYR A 190 5.36 5.90 1.85
CA TYR A 190 3.92 5.87 1.63
C TYR A 190 3.16 5.45 2.89
N ILE A 191 3.57 4.38 3.57
CA ILE A 191 2.94 3.95 4.83
C ILE A 191 3.08 5.00 5.93
N THR A 192 4.22 5.68 6.00
CA THR A 192 4.41 6.82 6.92
C THR A 192 3.40 7.93 6.65
N PHE A 193 3.24 8.36 5.38
CA PHE A 193 2.25 9.39 5.05
C PHE A 193 0.81 8.93 5.24
N LYS A 194 0.49 7.67 4.94
CA LYS A 194 -0.83 7.09 5.24
C LYS A 194 -1.13 7.18 6.73
N LYS A 195 -0.14 6.90 7.59
CA LYS A 195 -0.29 7.04 9.04
C LYS A 195 -0.55 8.49 9.48
N ASP A 196 0.15 9.44 8.87
CA ASP A 196 -0.10 10.87 9.12
C ASP A 196 -1.50 11.30 8.68
N VAL A 197 -2.00 10.75 7.56
CA VAL A 197 -3.35 11.01 7.05
C VAL A 197 -4.44 10.41 7.93
N GLU A 198 -4.24 9.22 8.52
CA GLU A 198 -5.17 8.69 9.54
C GLU A 198 -5.38 9.70 10.68
N GLY A 199 -4.33 10.44 11.06
CA GLY A 199 -4.43 11.54 12.02
C GLY A 199 -5.34 12.69 11.57
N LEU A 200 -5.42 12.98 10.27
CA LEU A 200 -6.34 13.99 9.72
C LEU A 200 -7.79 13.50 9.69
N GLU A 201 -8.03 12.22 9.40
CA GLU A 201 -9.39 11.64 9.39
C GLU A 201 -10.09 11.78 10.75
N THR A 202 -9.34 11.69 11.85
CA THR A 202 -9.87 11.92 13.20
C THR A 202 -10.47 13.32 13.41
N LYS A 203 -10.08 14.29 12.58
CA LYS A 203 -10.59 15.67 12.60
C LYS A 203 -11.85 15.87 11.75
N LYS A 204 -12.50 14.78 11.31
CA LYS A 204 -13.71 14.76 10.45
C LYS A 204 -13.51 15.39 9.07
N ILE A 205 -12.30 15.29 8.53
CA ILE A 205 -11.96 15.69 7.17
C ILE A 205 -12.13 14.46 6.28
N ALA A 206 -12.92 14.55 5.20
CA ALA A 206 -13.15 13.42 4.32
C ALA A 206 -11.97 13.20 3.36
N ILE A 207 -11.45 11.99 3.30
CA ILE A 207 -10.42 11.59 2.33
C ILE A 207 -11.10 10.91 1.14
N ASN A 208 -10.74 11.33 -0.07
CA ASN A 208 -11.22 10.70 -1.29
C ASN A 208 -10.64 9.28 -1.38
N PRO A 209 -11.46 8.25 -1.65
CA PRO A 209 -10.97 6.88 -1.78
C PRO A 209 -10.03 6.66 -2.97
N ASN A 210 -9.99 7.58 -3.94
CA ASN A 210 -9.03 7.52 -5.04
C ASN A 210 -7.69 8.15 -4.63
N GLU A 211 -6.63 7.38 -4.78
CA GLU A 211 -5.26 7.84 -4.58
C GLU A 211 -4.51 7.87 -5.92
N PHE A 212 -3.91 9.02 -6.23
CA PHE A 212 -3.24 9.25 -7.50
C PHE A 212 -1.73 9.06 -7.36
N ILE A 213 -1.15 8.27 -8.26
CA ILE A 213 0.27 7.93 -8.30
C ILE A 213 0.85 8.52 -9.58
N TYR A 214 1.76 9.48 -9.45
CA TYR A 214 2.27 10.31 -10.57
C TYR A 214 3.78 10.35 -10.64
#